data_AF-A0A0J5WLS8-F1
#
_entry.id   AF-A0A0J5WLS8-F1
#
_cell.length_a   1.000
_cell.length_b   1.000
_cell.length_c   1.000
_cell.angle_alpha   90.00
_cell.angle_beta   90.00
_cell.angle_gamma   90.00
#
_symmetry.space_group_name_H-M   'P 1'
#
loop_
_entity.id
_entity.type
_entity.pdbx_description
1 polymer ?
#
loop_
_entity_poly.entity_id
_entity_poly.type
_entity_poly.pdbx_seq_one_letter_code
_entity_poly.pdbx_strand_id
1 'polypeptide(L)' 'MPTLGMQTIVCGKTIQVALMTDMATASIFVMNNDDGSHQPRIMKIRQYLDAGMTGEDVVRHVLNIVVASIERRGRLWAH' A
#
# COMPACT_ATOMS: atom_id res chain seq x y z
N MET A 1 14.95 -8.76 3.54
CA MET A 1 14.91 -7.35 3.07
C MET A 1 13.66 -7.19 2.20
N PRO A 2 12.98 -6.03 2.14
CA PRO A 2 11.92 -5.84 1.18
C PRO A 2 12.51 -5.98 -0.23
N THR A 3 11.92 -6.83 -1.04
CA THR A 3 12.43 -7.17 -2.39
C THR A 3 11.93 -6.20 -3.44
N LEU A 4 10.81 -5.52 -3.18
CA LEU A 4 10.19 -4.59 -4.13
C LEU A 4 9.33 -3.56 -3.38
N GLY A 5 9.27 -2.32 -3.87
CA GLY A 5 8.42 -1.29 -3.27
C GLY A 5 7.99 -0.23 -4.27
N MET A 6 6.82 0.36 -4.02
CA MET A 6 6.30 1.52 -4.76
C MET A 6 5.72 2.55 -3.80
N GLN A 7 5.74 3.81 -4.21
CA GLN A 7 5.16 4.91 -3.44
C GLN A 7 4.44 5.91 -4.32
N THR A 8 3.48 6.64 -3.74
CA THR A 8 2.77 7.73 -4.38
C THR A 8 2.24 8.73 -3.35
N ILE A 9 1.80 9.91 -3.79
CA ILE A 9 1.23 10.96 -2.93
C ILE A 9 -0.24 11.15 -3.31
N VAL A 10 -1.14 11.06 -2.32
CA VAL A 10 -2.60 11.21 -2.52
C VAL A 10 -3.17 12.03 -1.38
N CYS A 11 -3.95 13.07 -1.70
CA CYS A 11 -4.60 13.95 -0.72
C CYS A 11 -3.61 14.48 0.35
N GLY A 12 -2.37 14.80 -0.05
CA GLY A 12 -1.33 15.27 0.87
C GLY A 12 -0.71 14.20 1.77
N LYS A 13 -0.98 12.91 1.52
CA LYS A 13 -0.41 11.76 2.25
C LYS A 13 0.52 10.98 1.35
N THR A 14 1.69 10.61 1.87
CA THR A 14 2.61 9.69 1.17
C THR A 14 2.21 8.26 1.51
N ILE A 15 1.95 7.46 0.47
CA ILE A 15 1.61 6.05 0.59
C ILE A 15 2.79 5.26 0.03
N GLN A 16 3.33 4.34 0.83
CA GLN A 16 4.38 3.42 0.40
C GLN A 16 3.94 1.99 0.64
N VAL A 17 4.15 1.13 -0.35
CA VAL A 17 3.92 -0.31 -0.24
C VAL A 17 5.24 -1.02 -0.45
N ALA A 18 5.62 -1.85 0.51
CA ALA A 18 6.82 -2.67 0.46
C ALA A 18 6.44 -4.16 0.49
N LEU A 19 6.94 -4.93 -0.47
CA LEU A 19 6.75 -6.36 -0.56
C LEU A 19 7.87 -7.12 0.13
N MET A 20 7.46 -8.13 0.89
CA MET A 20 8.31 -9.14 1.50
C MET A 20 7.93 -10.48 0.87
N THR A 21 8.51 -10.76 -0.30
CA THR A 21 8.19 -11.96 -1.09
C THR A 21 8.45 -13.25 -0.33
N ASP A 22 9.50 -13.30 0.50
CA ASP A 22 9.86 -14.46 1.32
C ASP A 22 8.75 -14.83 2.32
N MET A 23 8.05 -13.81 2.83
CA MET A 23 6.96 -13.98 3.78
C MET A 23 5.58 -13.94 3.11
N ALA A 24 5.52 -13.73 1.80
CA ALA A 24 4.29 -13.45 1.06
C ALA A 24 3.42 -12.38 1.76
N THR A 25 4.06 -11.29 2.19
CA THR A 25 3.38 -10.14 2.82
C THR A 25 3.70 -8.82 2.13
N ALA A 26 2.76 -7.88 2.23
CA ALA A 26 2.98 -6.48 1.88
C ALA A 26 2.78 -5.60 3.12
N SER A 27 3.70 -4.67 3.32
CA SER A 27 3.66 -3.64 4.36
C SER A 27 3.25 -2.32 3.73
N ILE A 28 2.16 -1.74 4.23
CA ILE A 28 1.58 -0.49 3.73
C ILE A 28 1.84 0.60 4.76
N PHE A 29 2.56 1.63 4.34
CA PHE A 29 2.86 2.83 5.12
C PHE A 29 2.01 3.97 4.57
N VAL A 30 1.32 4.68 5.46
CA VAL A 30 0.59 5.90 5.13
C VAL A 30 1.12 6.99 6.05
N MET A 31 1.83 7.94 5.47
CA MET A 31 2.50 9.03 6.18
C MET A 31 1.75 10.32 5.93
N ASN A 32 1.36 10.99 7.02
CA ASN A 32 0.90 12.37 6.99
C ASN A 32 2.13 13.28 7.14
N ASN A 33 2.08 14.49 6.57
CA ASN A 33 3.15 15.47 6.80
C ASN A 33 3.20 15.96 8.27
N ASP A 34 2.10 15.83 9.02
CA ASP A 34 1.93 16.47 10.33
C ASP A 34 1.97 15.52 11.54
N ASP A 35 1.92 14.21 11.36
CA ASP A 35 1.82 13.27 12.48
C ASP A 35 2.71 12.04 12.28
N GLY A 36 3.38 11.65 13.37
CA GLY A 36 4.44 10.65 13.44
C GLY A 36 4.15 9.29 12.80
N SER A 37 5.22 8.51 12.69
CA SER A 37 5.26 7.18 12.06
C SER A 37 4.11 6.28 12.51
N HIS A 38 3.07 6.17 11.67
CA HIS A 38 2.02 5.19 11.86
C HIS A 38 2.60 3.78 11.64
N GLN A 39 2.23 2.83 12.49
CA GLN A 39 2.64 1.44 12.32
C GLN A 39 2.17 0.94 10.94
N PRO A 40 3.05 0.30 10.15
CA PRO A 40 2.67 -0.21 8.84
C PRO A 40 1.57 -1.25 8.97
N ARG A 41 0.60 -1.19 8.06
CA ARG A 41 -0.40 -2.24 7.95
C ARG A 41 0.16 -3.39 7.12
N ILE A 42 0.24 -4.56 7.73
CA ILE A 42 0.73 -5.77 7.07
C ILE A 42 -0.46 -6.57 6.54
N MET A 43 -0.37 -7.04 5.29
CA MET A 43 -1.34 -7.95 4.69
C MET A 43 -0.67 -9.12 4.00
N LYS A 44 -1.37 -10.27 3.94
CA LYS A 44 -0.95 -11.43 3.17
C LYS A 44 -1.23 -11.19 1.69
N ILE A 45 -0.27 -11.54 0.84
CA ILE A 45 -0.37 -11.42 -0.63
C ILE A 45 -0.28 -12.76 -1.36
N ARG A 46 -0.22 -13.88 -0.62
CA ARG A 46 -0.14 -15.24 -1.17
C ARG A 46 -1.18 -15.48 -2.27
N GLN A 47 -2.43 -15.07 -2.03
CA GLN A 47 -3.52 -15.20 -3.00
C GLN A 47 -3.26 -14.52 -4.35
N TYR A 48 -2.51 -13.41 -4.38
CA TYR A 48 -2.18 -12.71 -5.62
C TYR A 48 -1.03 -13.41 -6.35
N LEU A 49 -0.05 -13.91 -5.60
CA LEU A 49 1.05 -14.71 -6.16
C LEU A 49 0.52 -16.03 -6.75
N ASP A 50 -0.37 -16.71 -6.02
CA ASP A 50 -0.99 -17.96 -6.47
C ASP A 50 -1.89 -17.74 -7.71
N ALA A 51 -2.41 -16.52 -7.89
CA ALA A 51 -3.13 -16.11 -9.10
C ALA A 51 -2.20 -15.75 -10.28
N GLY A 52 -0.88 -15.92 -10.13
CA GLY A 52 0.12 -15.68 -11.17
C GLY A 52 0.58 -14.22 -11.29
N MET A 53 0.23 -13.34 -10.35
CA MET A 53 0.71 -11.96 -10.36
C MET A 53 2.19 -11.90 -9.97
N THR A 54 2.97 -11.11 -10.71
CA THR A 54 4.36 -10.84 -10.34
C THR A 54 4.42 -9.94 -9.10
N GLY A 55 5.57 -9.91 -8.40
CA GLY A 55 5.74 -8.99 -7.27
C GLY A 55 5.46 -7.52 -7.65
N GLU A 56 5.85 -7.11 -8.86
CA GLU A 56 5.57 -5.77 -9.36
C GLU A 56 4.07 -5.51 -9.56
N ASP A 57 3.35 -6.49 -10.12
CA ASP A 57 1.90 -6.40 -10.27
C ASP A 57 1.19 -6.34 -8.92
N VAL A 58 1.66 -7.13 -7.95
CA VAL A 58 1.10 -7.13 -6.60
C VAL A 58 1.30 -5.78 -5.92
N VAL A 59 2.52 -5.20 -5.95
CA VAL A 59 2.76 -3.91 -5.28
C VAL A 59 1.91 -2.81 -5.91
N ARG A 60 1.80 -2.81 -7.24
CA ARG A 60 1.02 -1.84 -8.00
C ARG A 60 -0.46 -1.98 -7.69
N HIS A 61 -0.96 -3.21 -7.66
CA HIS A 61 -2.34 -3.51 -7.33
C HIS A 61 -2.71 -3.08 -5.91
N VAL A 62 -1.89 -3.44 -4.92
CA VAL A 62 -2.09 -3.04 -3.52
C VAL A 62 -2.03 -1.52 -3.38
N LEU A 63 -1.06 -0.86 -4.02
CA LEU A 63 -0.96 0.60 -4.00
C LEU A 63 -2.23 1.25 -4.54
N ASN A 64 -2.73 0.80 -5.70
CA ASN A 64 -3.95 1.33 -6.31
C ASN A 64 -5.19 1.16 -5.42
N ILE A 65 -5.32 0.02 -4.74
CA ILE A 65 -6.42 -0.20 -3.78
C ILE A 65 -6.35 0.81 -2.62
N VAL A 66 -5.16 1.00 -2.05
CA VAL A 66 -4.95 1.92 -0.92
C VAL A 66 -5.24 3.36 -1.34
N VAL A 67 -4.74 3.78 -2.51
CA VAL A 67 -5.04 5.08 -3.14
C VAL A 67 -6.54 5.28 -3.27
N ALA A 68 -7.24 4.37 -3.96
CA ALA A 68 -8.68 4.46 -4.16
C ALA A 68 -9.47 4.51 -2.85
N SER A 69 -8.99 3.81 -1.81
CA SER A 69 -9.59 3.82 -0.47
C SER A 69 -9.43 5.17 0.23
N ILE A 70 -8.27 5.80 0.11
CA ILE A 70 -7.99 7.12 0.68
C ILE A 70 -8.79 8.18 -0.04
N GLU A 71 -8.80 8.17 -1.38
CA GLU A 71 -9.58 9.11 -2.17
C GLU A 71 -11.08 9.00 -1.88
N ARG A 72 -11.61 7.78 -1.75
CA ARG A 72 -13.01 7.56 -1.40
C ARG A 72 -13.35 8.13 -0.03
N ARG A 73 -12.46 7.96 0.96
CA ARG A 73 -12.64 8.56 2.30
C ARG A 73 -12.55 10.08 2.28
N GLY A 74 -11.60 10.64 1.52
CA GLY A 74 -11.46 12.09 1.37
C GLY A 74 -12.70 12.75 0.75
N ARG A 75 -13.33 12.09 -0.24
CA ARG A 75 -14.61 12.56 -0.81
C ARG A 75 -15.78 12.46 0.17
N LEU A 76 -15.78 11.47 1.07
CA LEU A 76 -16.86 11.24 2.01
C LEU A 76 -16.95 12.31 3.11
N TRP A 77 -15.88 13.07 3.33
CA TRP A 77 -15.81 14.15 4.34
C TRP A 77 -15.92 15.55 3.73
N ALA A 78 -16.15 15.63 2.41
CA ALA A 78 -16.33 16.88 1.66
C ALA A 78 -17.82 17.16 1.34
N HIS A 79 -18.76 16.52 2.06
CA HIS A 79 -20.21 16.76 2.04
C HIS A 79 -20.69 16.89 3.48
#